data_AF-A0A357Z5Y8-F1
#
_entry.id   AF-A0A357Z5Y8-F1
#
_cell.length_a   1.000
_cell.length_b   1.000
_cell.length_c   1.000
_cell.angle_alpha   90.00
_cell.angle_beta   90.00
_cell.angle_gamma   90.00
#
_symmetry.space_group_name_H-M   'P 1'
#
loop_
_entity.id
_entity.type
_entity.pdbx_description
1 polymer ?
#
loop_
_entity_poly.entity_id
_entity_poly.type
_entity_poly.pdbx_seq_one_letter_code
_entity_poly.pdbx_strand_id
1 'polypeptide(L)'
;NFKVGAAALLSNGQIVIGSNQESASYPVGICAERTLLNSIGSQFSSETILAMAISYDTDKAACNEPISPCGMCRQSLLDFENRYQSPIKIILAGKTGPIMVVGAAKNLLPFGFDGAILK
;
A
#
# COMPACT_ATOMS: atom_id res chain seq x y z
N ASN A 1 -1.29 -2.33 19.94
CA ASN A 1 -0.02 -2.11 19.23
C ASN A 1 0.11 -3.07 18.07
N PHE A 2 -0.45 -2.69 16.92
CA PHE A 2 -0.26 -3.37 15.64
C PHE A 2 0.34 -2.34 14.70
N LYS A 3 1.63 -2.49 14.40
CA LYS A 3 2.41 -1.51 13.64
C LYS A 3 2.54 -2.04 12.22
N VAL A 4 2.22 -1.22 11.23
CA VAL A 4 2.31 -1.54 9.81
C VAL A 4 3.28 -0.54 9.18
N GLY A 5 4.20 -1.04 8.38
CA GLY A 5 5.12 -0.24 7.58
C GLY A 5 4.92 -0.52 6.10
N ALA A 6 5.09 0.51 5.28
CA ALA A 6 5.13 0.41 3.83
C ALA A 6 6.35 1.16 3.30
N ALA A 7 6.96 0.63 2.23
CA ALA A 7 8.07 1.27 1.53
C ALA A 7 7.85 1.16 0.02
N ALA A 8 8.01 2.26 -0.71
CA ALA A 8 7.78 2.33 -2.15
C ALA A 8 9.06 2.75 -2.87
N LEU A 9 9.41 2.02 -3.93
CA LEU A 9 10.44 2.40 -4.89
C LEU A 9 9.80 3.21 -6.02
N LEU A 10 10.25 4.44 -6.20
CA LEU A 10 9.78 5.35 -7.24
C LEU A 10 10.55 5.18 -8.56
N SER A 11 9.99 5.69 -9.67
CA SER A 11 10.62 5.68 -11.00
C SER A 11 11.98 6.36 -11.06
N ASN A 12 12.20 7.39 -10.24
CA ASN A 12 13.49 8.08 -10.11
C ASN A 12 14.51 7.35 -9.18
N GLY A 13 14.17 6.17 -8.67
CA GLY A 13 15.03 5.37 -7.80
C GLY A 13 14.97 5.73 -6.32
N GLN A 14 14.20 6.75 -5.91
CA GLN A 14 14.03 7.09 -4.50
C GLN A 14 13.15 6.05 -3.78
N ILE A 15 13.43 5.83 -2.50
CA ILE A 15 12.58 5.03 -1.61
C ILE A 15 11.86 5.97 -0.65
N VAL A 16 10.54 5.87 -0.63
CA VAL A 16 9.68 6.59 0.32
C VAL A 16 9.07 5.58 1.29
N ILE A 17 9.00 5.92 2.57
CA ILE A 17 8.47 5.06 3.62
C ILE A 17 7.26 5.68 4.31
N GLY A 18 6.38 4.84 4.82
CA GLY A 18 5.19 5.24 5.56
C GLY A 18 4.81 4.20 6.62
N SER A 19 4.06 4.63 7.62
CA SER A 19 3.52 3.77 8.67
C SER A 19 2.07 4.12 8.96
N ASN A 20 1.34 3.19 9.60
CA ASN A 20 -0.01 3.49 10.06
C ASN A 20 0.00 4.60 11.11
N GLN A 21 -0.92 5.55 10.97
CA GLN A 21 -1.16 6.63 11.91
C GLN A 21 -2.49 6.36 12.61
N GLU A 22 -2.40 6.06 13.90
CA GLU A 22 -3.56 5.79 14.75
C GLU A 22 -4.15 7.10 15.30
N SER A 23 -5.44 7.07 15.61
CA SER A 23 -6.16 8.20 16.20
C SER A 23 -7.09 7.72 17.29
N ALA A 24 -7.37 8.58 18.27
CA ALA A 24 -8.40 8.31 19.27
C ALA A 24 -9.79 8.15 18.64
N SER A 25 -10.04 8.82 17.50
CA SER A 25 -11.21 8.60 16.66
C SER A 25 -10.86 7.63 15.54
N TYR A 26 -11.27 6.37 15.71
CA TYR A 26 -10.83 5.25 14.86
C TYR A 26 -11.07 5.45 13.35
N PRO A 27 -12.18 6.04 12.88
CA PRO A 27 -12.39 6.27 11.45
C PRO A 27 -11.38 7.22 10.80
N VAL A 28 -10.67 8.03 11.59
CA VAL A 28 -9.67 9.00 11.12
C VAL A 28 -8.29 8.35 10.92
N GLY A 29 -8.08 7.15 11.47
CA GLY A 29 -6.83 6.42 11.32
C GLY A 29 -6.50 6.13 9.85
N ILE A 30 -5.20 6.19 9.52
CA ILE A 30 -4.70 5.99 8.16
C ILE A 30 -3.70 4.83 8.16
N CYS A 31 -3.95 3.85 7.31
CA CYS A 31 -3.07 2.70 7.13
C CYS A 31 -1.76 3.11 6.46
N ALA A 32 -0.70 2.33 6.64
CA ALA A 32 0.64 2.65 6.13
C ALA A 32 0.67 2.90 4.62
N GLU A 33 -0.08 2.11 3.85
CA GLU A 33 -0.19 2.22 2.40
C GLU A 33 -0.78 3.58 2.00
N ARG A 34 -1.88 3.99 2.63
CA ARG A 34 -2.55 5.26 2.33
C ARG A 34 -1.71 6.47 2.78
N THR A 35 -1.04 6.37 3.93
CA THR A 35 -0.07 7.38 4.36
C THR A 35 1.01 7.57 3.31
N LEU A 36 1.58 6.47 2.82
CA LEU A 36 2.65 6.49 1.82
C LEU A 36 2.17 7.03 0.47
N LEU A 37 1.03 6.57 -0.04
CA LEU A 37 0.45 7.03 -1.30
C LEU A 37 0.16 8.54 -1.27
N ASN A 38 -0.38 9.07 -0.17
CA ASN A 38 -0.63 10.51 -0.02
C ASN A 38 0.67 11.31 0.05
N SER A 39 1.71 10.78 0.71
CA SER A 39 3.03 11.39 0.74
C SER A 39 3.65 11.46 -0.66
N ILE A 40 3.56 10.38 -1.44
CA ILE A 40 4.07 10.33 -2.81
C ILE A 40 3.28 11.28 -3.71
N GLY A 41 1.94 11.23 -3.65
CA GLY A 41 1.09 12.10 -4.47
C GLY A 41 1.27 13.60 -4.20
N SER A 42 1.73 13.98 -3.00
CA SER A 42 1.99 15.38 -2.63
C SER A 42 3.42 15.85 -2.92
N GLN A 43 4.42 15.00 -2.70
CA GLN A 43 5.84 15.40 -2.79
C GLN A 43 6.53 14.92 -4.07
N PHE A 44 6.01 13.88 -4.72
CA PHE A 44 6.60 13.20 -5.88
C PHE A 44 5.56 13.01 -6.98
N SER A 45 4.74 14.03 -7.23
CA SER A 45 3.56 13.94 -8.09
C SER A 45 3.84 13.57 -9.55
N SER A 46 5.08 13.74 -10.03
CA SER A 46 5.55 13.34 -11.35
C SER A 46 6.10 11.91 -11.44
N GLU A 47 6.24 11.22 -10.31
CA GLU A 47 6.86 9.90 -10.23
C GLU A 47 5.81 8.77 -10.15
N THR A 48 6.14 7.62 -10.73
CA THR A 48 5.35 6.39 -10.57
C THR A 48 5.95 5.50 -9.50
N ILE A 49 5.14 4.57 -8.97
CA ILE A 49 5.60 3.57 -8.01
C ILE A 49 5.90 2.27 -8.77
N LEU A 50 7.16 1.85 -8.78
CA LEU A 50 7.61 0.60 -9.41
C LEU A 50 7.29 -0.62 -8.56
N ALA A 51 7.45 -0.50 -7.25
CA ALA A 51 7.12 -1.54 -6.28
C ALA A 51 6.82 -0.95 -4.90
N MET A 52 5.95 -1.61 -4.15
CA MET A 52 5.65 -1.31 -2.75
C MET A 52 5.75 -2.56 -1.90
N ALA A 53 6.56 -2.53 -0.84
CA ALA A 53 6.63 -3.56 0.17
C ALA A 53 5.84 -3.16 1.42
N ILE A 54 5.08 -4.10 1.99
CA ILE A 54 4.25 -3.88 3.17
C ILE A 54 4.54 -5.00 4.18
N SER A 55 4.76 -4.62 5.44
CA SER A 55 5.01 -5.55 6.54
C SER A 55 4.44 -5.00 7.85
N TYR A 56 4.47 -5.81 8.89
CA TYR A 56 3.87 -5.49 10.19
C TYR A 56 4.62 -6.10 11.35
N ASP A 57 4.42 -5.50 12.52
CA ASP A 57 4.95 -5.97 13.80
C ASP A 57 3.89 -5.83 14.90
N THR A 58 3.76 -6.88 15.69
CA THR A 58 2.88 -6.90 16.87
C THR A 58 3.36 -7.93 17.88
N ASP A 59 3.20 -7.61 19.16
CA ASP A 59 3.52 -8.54 20.26
C ASP A 59 2.50 -9.69 20.37
N LYS A 60 1.43 -9.66 19.57
CA LYS A 60 0.31 -10.61 19.62
C LYS A 60 0.48 -11.83 18.69
N ALA A 61 1.45 -11.82 17.78
CA ALA A 61 1.64 -12.86 16.78
C ALA A 61 3.09 -12.97 16.35
N ALA A 62 3.51 -14.13 15.84
CA ALA A 62 4.87 -14.35 15.34
C ALA A 62 5.24 -13.50 14.10
N CYS A 63 4.24 -12.88 13.45
CA CYS A 63 4.41 -12.08 12.23
C CYS A 63 5.19 -12.84 11.15
N ASN A 64 4.86 -14.11 10.95
CA ASN A 64 5.54 -15.03 10.02
C ASN A 64 4.70 -15.32 8.76
N GLU A 65 3.61 -14.60 8.56
CA GLU A 65 2.73 -14.71 7.39
C GLU A 65 2.65 -13.36 6.67
N PRO A 66 2.42 -13.33 5.34
CA PRO A 66 2.21 -12.10 4.61
C PRO A 66 1.01 -11.30 5.12
N ILE A 67 1.20 -9.99 5.33
CA ILE A 67 0.07 -9.09 5.58
C ILE A 67 -0.79 -8.91 4.34
N SER A 68 -2.11 -8.80 4.52
CA SER A 68 -3.03 -8.40 3.45
C SER A 68 -3.46 -6.94 3.63
N PRO A 69 -3.34 -6.09 2.60
CA PRO A 69 -3.91 -4.74 2.60
C PRO A 69 -5.42 -4.77 2.85
N CYS A 70 -5.93 -3.80 3.60
CA CYS A 70 -7.37 -3.67 3.85
C CYS A 70 -8.12 -3.15 2.60
N GLY A 71 -9.45 -3.27 2.57
CA GLY A 71 -10.25 -2.88 1.39
C GLY A 71 -10.04 -1.43 0.95
N MET A 72 -9.93 -0.49 1.90
CA MET A 72 -9.64 0.91 1.58
C MET A 72 -8.26 1.09 0.93
N CYS A 73 -7.24 0.39 1.41
CA CYS A 73 -5.90 0.44 0.81
C CYS A 73 -5.88 -0.17 -0.59
N ARG A 74 -6.60 -1.28 -0.79
CA ARG A 74 -6.71 -1.92 -2.10
C ARG A 74 -7.34 -0.97 -3.13
N GLN A 75 -8.39 -0.24 -2.75
CA GLN A 75 -8.99 0.77 -3.62
C GLN A 75 -8.02 1.93 -3.89
N SER A 76 -7.36 2.49 -2.87
CA SER A 76 -6.41 3.58 -3.07
C SER A 76 -5.21 3.19 -3.95
N LEU A 77 -4.72 1.94 -3.83
CA LEU A 77 -3.66 1.41 -4.68
C LEU A 77 -4.14 1.28 -6.13
N LEU A 78 -5.35 0.77 -6.36
CA LEU A 78 -5.96 0.71 -7.69
C LEU A 78 -6.12 2.11 -8.30
N ASP A 79 -6.61 3.07 -7.54
CA ASP A 79 -6.79 4.45 -8.00
C ASP A 79 -5.45 5.10 -8.38
N PHE A 80 -4.39 4.84 -7.59
CA PHE A 80 -3.05 5.33 -7.90
C PHE A 80 -2.47 4.69 -9.17
N GLU A 81 -2.55 3.36 -9.28
CA GLU A 81 -2.15 2.62 -10.49
C GLU A 81 -2.87 3.16 -11.75
N ASN A 82 -4.19 3.38 -11.65
CA ASN A 82 -5.00 3.93 -12.72
C ASN A 82 -4.63 5.39 -13.05
N ARG A 83 -4.39 6.23 -12.04
CA ARG A 83 -4.01 7.63 -12.24
C ARG A 83 -2.72 7.76 -13.04
N TYR A 84 -1.73 6.93 -12.72
CA TYR A 84 -0.40 6.97 -13.34
C TYR A 84 -0.25 6.02 -14.53
N GLN A 85 -1.28 5.22 -14.83
CA GLN A 85 -1.26 4.21 -15.91
C GLN A 85 -0.03 3.29 -15.82
N SER A 86 0.36 2.94 -14.59
CA SER A 86 1.60 2.21 -14.32
C SER A 86 1.36 1.15 -13.25
N PRO A 87 1.61 -0.15 -13.53
CA PRO A 87 1.34 -1.21 -12.57
C PRO A 87 2.25 -1.11 -11.36
N ILE A 88 1.66 -1.21 -10.17
CA ILE A 88 2.40 -1.19 -8.91
C ILE A 88 2.62 -2.63 -8.47
N LYS A 89 3.88 -3.10 -8.47
CA LYS A 89 4.22 -4.40 -7.90
C LYS A 89 4.08 -4.36 -6.38
N ILE A 90 3.22 -5.20 -5.81
CA ILE A 90 2.98 -5.25 -4.36
C ILE A 90 3.70 -6.45 -3.76
N ILE A 91 4.48 -6.21 -2.72
CA ILE A 91 5.25 -7.21 -1.98
C ILE A 91 4.70 -7.24 -0.56
N LEU A 92 4.16 -8.39 -0.15
CA LEU A 92 3.50 -8.59 1.13
C LEU A 92 4.32 -9.58 1.94
N ALA A 93 4.70 -9.18 3.16
CA ALA A 93 5.54 -10.00 4.02
C ALA A 93 5.17 -9.83 5.49
N GLY A 94 5.49 -10.84 6.30
CA GLY A 94 5.66 -10.69 7.74
C GLY A 94 7.05 -10.14 8.10
N LYS A 95 7.45 -10.24 9.37
CA LYS A 95 8.84 -10.04 9.81
C LYS A 95 9.75 -11.18 9.35
N THR A 96 9.16 -12.38 9.22
CA THR A 96 9.81 -13.60 8.76
C THR A 96 8.81 -14.39 7.90
N GLY A 97 9.22 -15.55 7.39
CA GLY A 97 8.36 -16.45 6.65
C GLY A 97 8.25 -16.12 5.15
N PRO A 98 7.21 -16.61 4.47
CA PRO A 98 7.06 -16.47 3.04
C PRO A 98 6.74 -15.02 2.64
N ILE A 99 7.06 -14.70 1.39
CA ILE A 99 6.74 -13.42 0.76
C ILE A 99 5.73 -13.68 -0.34
N MET A 100 4.64 -12.91 -0.35
CA MET A 100 3.68 -12.92 -1.44
C MET A 100 3.92 -11.72 -2.35
N VAL A 101 4.01 -11.96 -3.65
CA VAL A 101 4.22 -10.90 -4.65
C VAL A 101 3.03 -10.86 -5.60
N VAL A 102 2.46 -9.68 -5.75
CA VAL A 102 1.36 -9.39 -6.66
C VAL A 102 1.88 -8.44 -7.74
N GLY A 103 1.73 -8.83 -9.01
CA GLY A 103 2.35 -8.10 -10.12
C GLY A 103 1.76 -6.70 -10.41
N ALA A 104 0.55 -6.41 -9.92
CA ALA A 104 -0.13 -5.13 -10.10
C ALA A 104 -1.16 -4.91 -8.98
N ALA A 105 -1.44 -3.67 -8.61
CA ALA A 105 -2.41 -3.32 -7.58
C ALA A 105 -3.82 -3.78 -7.93
N LYS A 106 -4.21 -3.70 -9.21
CA LYS A 106 -5.53 -4.17 -9.66
C LYS A 106 -5.83 -5.64 -9.35
N ASN A 107 -4.79 -6.48 -9.22
CA ASN A 107 -4.97 -7.89 -8.90
C ASN A 107 -5.33 -8.13 -7.42
N LEU A 108 -5.20 -7.12 -6.56
CA LEU A 108 -5.66 -7.19 -5.16
C LEU A 108 -7.17 -6.97 -5.03
N LEU A 109 -7.82 -6.41 -6.06
CA LEU A 109 -9.23 -6.05 -6.04
C LEU A 109 -9.91 -6.46 -7.37
N PRO A 110 -10.22 -7.76 -7.55
CA PRO A 110 -11.01 -8.22 -8.68
C PRO A 110 -12.35 -7.48 -8.75
N PHE A 111 -12.75 -7.09 -9.95
CA PHE A 111 -13.97 -6.29 -10.19
C PHE A 111 -13.97 -4.96 -9.41
N GLY A 112 -12.78 -4.37 -9.22
CA GLY A 112 -12.62 -3.10 -8.54
C GLY A 112 -13.44 -1.98 -9.19
N PHE A 113 -13.92 -1.07 -8.34
CA PHE A 113 -14.64 0.11 -8.80
C PHE A 113 -13.66 1.10 -9.42
N ASP A 114 -13.95 1.60 -10.61
CA ASP A 114 -13.15 2.61 -11.29
C ASP A 114 -14.01 3.82 -11.71
N GLY A 115 -13.35 4.94 -11.99
CA GLY A 115 -14.01 6.18 -12.41
C GLY A 115 -14.60 6.13 -13.82
N ALA A 116 -14.33 5.09 -14.63
CA ALA A 116 -14.97 4.93 -15.93
C ALA A 116 -16.44 4.51 -15.77
N ILE A 117 -16.79 3.81 -14.68
CA ILE A 117 -18.18 3.43 -14.35
C ILE A 117 -19.04 4.66 -14.01
N LEU A 118 -18.43 5.77 -13.59
CA LEU A 118 -19.12 7.00 -13.22
C LEU A 118 -19.48 7.92 -14.41
N LYS A 119 -19.05 7.57 -15.62
CA LYS A 119 -19.30 8.33 -16.86
C LYS A 119 -20.42 7.70 -17.67
#